data_AF-A0A852GR14-F1
#
_entry.id   AF-A0A852GR14-F1
#
_cell.length_a   1.000
_cell.length_b   1.000
_cell.length_c   1.000
_cell.angle_alpha   90.00
_cell.angle_beta   90.00
_cell.angle_gamma   90.00
#
_symmetry.space_group_name_H-M   'P 1'
#
loop_
_entity.id
_entity.type
_entity.pdbx_description
1 polymer ?
#
loop_
_entity_poly.entity_id
_entity_poly.type
_entity_poly.pdbx_seq_one_letter_code
_entity_poly.pdbx_strand_id
1 'polypeptide(L)'
;KMSVPDYMQCAEDHQTLLVVVQPIGIVPEESFFRIYKRISAVSQVNVRDSQRVLYIRYRHHYPPENNEWGDFQTHRKVVGLITITDCSSAKDWPQTFEKFHLQKEMYGSTLYDSRLFVFGLQGEIAEQPRTDVAFYPSYDECETVEKRIEDFIESLFIVLESKRLDRATDKSGDKIPLLCVPFEKKDFVGLDTDSRHYKKRCQGRMRKHVGDLCLQAGMLQDSLVHYHMAVELLRSVNDFLWLGAALEGLCSASVIYHYPGGTGGKVGSRRAQGGSLSAEAGNRHRPGKDGISFLFCALTSNGINADTSAEIGRAKNCLSPEDIIDKYKEAISYYGKYKNAGVIELEACVKAVRVLAIQKRSMEASEFLQNAVYINLRQLSEEEKIQRYSILSELYERIGFHRKSAFFKRIAAMQCAAPSIPEPGWRACYKLLLETLPGYSLSLDPKDFSKGTHRGWAAVQMRLLHELVYASRRMGNPALCVRHLSFLLQTMLDFLSDQEKKDVTQSLESYTAKCPGTMEFITLPDGLKLPPVPFTKLPIVR
;
A
#
# COMPACT_ATOMS: atom_id res chain seq x y z
N LYS A 1 -10.24 16.63 -5.38
CA LYS A 1 -10.29 16.21 -3.94
C LYS A 1 -9.82 14.76 -3.91
N MET A 2 -8.99 14.32 -2.96
CA MET A 2 -8.63 12.90 -2.91
C MET A 2 -9.86 12.09 -2.49
N SER A 3 -10.20 11.07 -3.28
CA SER A 3 -11.38 10.23 -3.06
C SER A 3 -11.07 9.11 -2.07
N VAL A 4 -10.00 8.34 -2.31
CA VAL A 4 -9.75 7.07 -1.61
C VAL A 4 -8.34 6.96 -1.05
N PRO A 5 -8.15 6.59 0.23
CA PRO A 5 -6.83 6.25 0.78
C PRO A 5 -6.22 5.00 0.12
N ASP A 6 -4.95 5.07 -0.26
CA ASP A 6 -4.17 3.89 -0.61
C ASP A 6 -3.55 3.30 0.65
N TYR A 7 -4.32 2.47 1.34
CA TYR A 7 -3.89 1.80 2.57
C TYR A 7 -2.65 0.91 2.38
N MET A 8 -2.35 0.48 1.15
CA MET A 8 -1.16 -0.33 0.87
C MET A 8 0.10 0.52 0.73
N GLN A 9 -0.02 1.85 0.71
CA GLN A 9 1.10 2.74 0.51
C GLN A 9 2.08 2.72 1.69
N CYS A 10 3.35 2.45 1.41
CA CYS A 10 4.43 2.40 2.39
C CYS A 10 5.40 3.57 2.20
N ALA A 11 6.39 3.71 3.10
CA ALA A 11 7.43 4.74 2.98
C ALA A 11 8.25 4.56 1.70
N GLU A 12 8.51 3.32 1.30
CA GLU A 12 9.30 2.97 0.12
C GLU A 12 8.59 3.36 -1.17
N ASP A 13 7.26 3.52 -1.17
CA ASP A 13 6.55 3.96 -2.37
C ASP A 13 6.96 5.38 -2.77
N HIS A 14 7.48 6.20 -1.85
CA HIS A 14 8.02 7.54 -2.16
C HIS A 14 9.20 7.52 -3.14
N GLN A 15 9.94 6.40 -3.25
CA GLN A 15 11.02 6.23 -4.23
C GLN A 15 10.57 5.58 -5.54
N THR A 16 9.27 5.28 -5.68
CA THR A 16 8.76 4.54 -6.85
C THR A 16 8.16 5.44 -7.91
N LEU A 17 8.28 5.01 -9.16
CA LEU A 17 7.49 5.54 -10.28
C LEU A 17 6.21 4.72 -10.43
N LEU A 18 5.07 5.40 -10.56
CA LEU A 18 3.77 4.76 -10.73
C LEU A 18 3.48 4.52 -12.21
N VAL A 19 3.23 3.25 -12.55
CA VAL A 19 2.86 2.83 -13.90
C VAL A 19 1.50 2.15 -13.87
N VAL A 20 0.58 2.61 -14.72
CA VAL A 20 -0.74 2.01 -14.88
C VAL A 20 -0.70 0.98 -16.02
N VAL A 21 -1.29 -0.19 -15.78
CA VAL A 21 -1.38 -1.27 -16.78
C VAL A 21 -2.86 -1.56 -17.07
N GLN A 22 -3.32 -1.32 -18.29
CA GLN A 22 -4.75 -1.40 -18.63
C GLN A 22 -5.03 -2.27 -19.86
N PRO A 23 -6.10 -3.08 -19.86
CA PRO A 23 -6.56 -3.73 -21.08
C PRO A 23 -7.27 -2.72 -21.99
N ILE A 24 -7.09 -2.84 -23.31
CA ILE A 24 -7.86 -2.13 -24.32
C ILE A 24 -8.64 -3.15 -25.15
N GLY A 25 -9.95 -2.96 -25.25
CA GLY A 25 -10.82 -3.89 -25.97
C GLY A 25 -11.17 -5.13 -25.15
N ILE A 26 -11.46 -6.23 -25.84
CA ILE A 26 -11.86 -7.49 -25.22
C ILE A 26 -10.60 -8.33 -25.03
N VAL A 27 -10.04 -8.30 -23.82
CA VAL A 27 -8.91 -9.13 -23.41
C VAL A 27 -9.37 -10.11 -22.35
N PRO A 28 -9.15 -11.43 -22.51
CA PRO A 28 -9.47 -12.41 -21.48
C PRO A 28 -8.74 -12.11 -20.16
N GLU A 29 -9.46 -12.16 -19.04
CA GLU A 29 -8.93 -11.78 -17.72
C GLU A 29 -7.70 -12.61 -17.32
N GLU A 30 -7.72 -13.93 -17.57
CA GLU A 30 -6.59 -14.81 -17.33
C GLU A 30 -5.35 -14.41 -18.12
N SER A 31 -5.53 -14.07 -19.40
CA SER A 31 -4.45 -13.60 -20.29
C SER A 31 -3.90 -12.25 -19.83
N PHE A 32 -4.77 -11.31 -19.48
CA PHE A 32 -4.36 -10.01 -18.95
C PHE A 32 -3.51 -10.17 -17.69
N PHE A 33 -3.99 -10.94 -16.69
CA PHE A 33 -3.24 -11.11 -15.44
C PHE A 33 -1.96 -11.94 -15.62
N ARG A 34 -1.93 -12.85 -16.60
CA ARG A 34 -0.69 -13.55 -16.99
C ARG A 34 0.38 -12.57 -17.47
N ILE A 35 0.03 -11.66 -18.39
CA ILE A 35 0.97 -10.65 -18.88
C ILE A 35 1.28 -9.59 -17.82
N TYR A 36 0.28 -9.14 -17.05
CA TYR A 36 0.47 -8.21 -15.93
C TYR A 36 1.48 -8.75 -14.91
N LYS A 37 1.46 -10.06 -14.63
CA LYS A 37 2.44 -10.71 -13.74
C LYS A 37 3.85 -10.66 -14.32
N ARG A 38 4.02 -10.86 -15.63
CA ARG A 38 5.32 -10.74 -16.32
C ARG A 38 5.84 -9.30 -16.29
N ILE A 39 4.99 -8.33 -16.62
CA ILE A 39 5.31 -6.90 -16.51
C ILE A 39 5.74 -6.55 -15.08
N SER A 40 4.94 -6.97 -14.09
CA SER A 40 5.18 -6.65 -12.69
C SER A 40 6.39 -7.39 -12.09
N ALA A 41 6.91 -8.43 -12.76
CA ALA A 41 8.15 -9.10 -12.34
C ALA A 41 9.37 -8.19 -12.52
N VAL A 42 9.33 -7.26 -13.49
CA VAL A 42 10.35 -6.23 -13.70
C VAL A 42 10.01 -5.00 -12.86
N SER A 43 10.06 -5.12 -11.53
CA SER A 43 9.74 -4.02 -10.62
C SER A 43 10.91 -3.10 -10.28
N GLN A 44 12.12 -3.47 -10.72
CA GLN A 44 13.33 -2.69 -10.47
C GLN A 44 14.33 -2.84 -11.62
N VAL A 45 15.00 -1.76 -11.98
CA VAL A 45 16.03 -1.74 -13.03
C VAL A 45 17.23 -0.94 -12.55
N ASN A 46 18.42 -1.48 -12.77
CA ASN A 46 19.67 -0.75 -12.55
C ASN A 46 19.91 0.18 -13.73
N VAL A 47 20.10 1.47 -13.44
CA VAL A 47 20.38 2.46 -14.47
C VAL A 47 21.81 2.25 -14.97
N ARG A 48 21.96 1.96 -16.27
CA ARG A 48 23.28 1.81 -16.91
C ARG A 48 24.16 3.01 -16.58
N ASP A 49 25.43 2.75 -16.29
CA ASP A 49 26.46 3.75 -15.93
C ASP A 49 26.28 4.46 -14.58
N SER A 50 25.34 4.02 -13.72
CA SER A 50 25.23 4.52 -12.35
C SER A 50 24.96 3.40 -11.33
N GLN A 51 25.30 3.63 -10.06
CA GLN A 51 24.95 2.73 -8.95
C GLN A 51 23.48 2.94 -8.48
N ARG A 52 22.60 3.45 -9.35
CA ARG A 52 21.22 3.83 -9.01
C ARG A 52 20.25 2.74 -9.46
N VAL A 53 19.26 2.49 -8.61
CA VAL A 53 18.17 1.54 -8.85
C VAL A 53 16.87 2.30 -8.95
N LEU A 54 16.12 2.07 -10.03
CA LEU A 54 14.76 2.55 -10.18
C LEU A 54 13.78 1.53 -9.68
N TYR A 55 12.73 1.98 -9.01
CA TYR A 55 11.66 1.13 -8.53
C TYR A 55 10.34 1.50 -9.18
N ILE A 56 9.62 0.50 -9.67
CA ILE A 56 8.34 0.69 -10.33
C ILE A 56 7.23 0.08 -9.50
N ARG A 57 6.13 0.83 -9.38
CA ARG A 57 4.89 0.39 -8.76
C ARG A 57 3.84 0.28 -9.85
N TYR A 58 3.49 -0.96 -10.22
CA TYR A 58 2.46 -1.23 -11.20
C TYR A 58 1.08 -1.29 -10.56
N ARG A 59 0.07 -0.67 -11.20
CA ARG A 59 -1.34 -0.77 -10.81
C ARG A 59 -2.21 -1.03 -12.03
N HIS A 60 -3.08 -2.03 -11.97
CA HIS A 60 -4.08 -2.28 -13.01
C HIS A 60 -5.40 -1.51 -12.78
N HIS A 61 -5.59 -1.00 -11.57
CA HIS A 61 -6.68 -0.10 -11.21
C HIS A 61 -6.11 1.08 -10.41
N TYR A 62 -6.30 2.30 -10.90
CA TYR A 62 -5.84 3.52 -10.24
C TYR A 62 -6.81 4.69 -10.50
N PRO A 63 -7.43 5.25 -9.44
CA PRO A 63 -8.35 6.38 -9.57
C PRO A 63 -7.65 7.64 -10.13
N PRO A 64 -8.12 8.23 -11.25
CA PRO A 64 -7.51 9.42 -11.83
C PRO A 64 -7.46 10.63 -10.87
N GLU A 65 -8.38 10.74 -9.91
CA GLU A 65 -8.43 11.83 -8.93
C GLU A 65 -7.21 11.84 -8.01
N ASN A 66 -6.59 10.67 -7.79
CA ASN A 66 -5.36 10.57 -7.01
C ASN A 66 -4.16 11.14 -7.78
N ASN A 67 -4.19 11.12 -9.11
CA ASN A 67 -3.16 11.72 -9.96
C ASN A 67 -3.09 13.25 -9.82
N GLU A 68 -4.22 13.91 -9.50
CA GLU A 68 -4.27 15.36 -9.28
C GLU A 68 -3.40 15.84 -8.10
N TRP A 69 -3.04 14.93 -7.19
CA TRP A 69 -2.16 15.19 -6.06
C TRP A 69 -0.69 14.93 -6.37
N GLY A 70 -0.36 14.56 -7.61
CA GLY A 70 1.00 14.18 -8.02
C GLY A 70 2.04 15.28 -7.87
N ASP A 71 1.67 16.57 -7.92
CA ASP A 71 2.64 17.64 -7.66
C ASP A 71 2.96 17.80 -6.16
N PHE A 72 2.03 17.38 -5.30
CA PHE A 72 2.19 17.36 -3.85
C PHE A 72 2.86 16.08 -3.34
N GLN A 73 2.62 14.93 -3.97
CA GLN A 73 3.25 13.64 -3.69
C GLN A 73 3.55 12.94 -5.01
N THR A 74 4.78 13.05 -5.52
CA THR A 74 5.13 12.58 -6.89
C THR A 74 4.99 11.08 -7.10
N HIS A 75 5.06 10.28 -6.05
CA HIS A 75 4.81 8.84 -6.12
C HIS A 75 3.34 8.47 -6.40
N ARG A 76 2.42 9.44 -6.38
CA ARG A 76 1.03 9.28 -6.85
C ARG A 76 0.87 9.63 -8.33
N LYS A 77 1.87 10.26 -8.92
CA LYS A 77 1.82 10.74 -10.30
C LYS A 77 1.95 9.55 -11.24
N VAL A 78 0.95 9.29 -12.06
CA VAL A 78 1.03 8.30 -13.13
C VAL A 78 1.99 8.84 -14.18
N VAL A 79 3.18 8.24 -14.24
CA VAL A 79 4.25 8.64 -15.17
C VAL A 79 4.41 7.65 -16.32
N GLY A 80 3.88 6.44 -16.20
CA GLY A 80 3.91 5.44 -17.26
C GLY A 80 2.56 4.80 -17.51
N LEU A 81 2.28 4.48 -18.77
CA LEU A 81 1.09 3.74 -19.20
C LEU A 81 1.52 2.54 -20.04
N ILE A 82 1.07 1.35 -19.66
CA ILE A 82 1.21 0.15 -20.47
C ILE A 82 -0.19 -0.35 -20.80
N THR A 83 -0.47 -0.57 -22.06
CA THR A 83 -1.75 -1.08 -22.52
C THR A 83 -1.59 -2.44 -23.17
N ILE A 84 -2.53 -3.34 -22.92
CA ILE A 84 -2.54 -4.70 -23.44
C ILE A 84 -3.80 -4.87 -24.27
N THR A 85 -3.70 -5.39 -25.49
CA THR A 85 -4.86 -5.56 -26.37
C THR A 85 -4.75 -6.81 -27.22
N ASP A 86 -5.90 -7.39 -27.55
CA ASP A 86 -6.04 -8.42 -28.57
C ASP A 86 -6.49 -7.76 -29.88
N CYS A 87 -5.75 -8.02 -30.96
CA CYS A 87 -6.09 -7.57 -32.29
C CYS A 87 -5.67 -8.64 -33.29
N SER A 88 -6.63 -9.39 -33.86
CA SER A 88 -6.34 -10.46 -34.82
C SER A 88 -6.46 -10.02 -36.28
N SER A 89 -6.98 -8.81 -36.53
CA SER A 89 -7.35 -8.33 -37.86
C SER A 89 -6.73 -6.97 -38.15
N ALA A 90 -6.03 -6.88 -39.28
CA ALA A 90 -5.47 -5.63 -39.79
C ALA A 90 -6.52 -4.52 -39.99
N LYS A 91 -7.80 -4.88 -40.17
CA LYS A 91 -8.90 -3.91 -40.32
C LYS A 91 -9.25 -3.20 -39.01
N ASP A 92 -9.05 -3.88 -37.87
CA ASP A 92 -9.41 -3.35 -36.55
C ASP A 92 -8.24 -2.60 -35.90
N TRP A 93 -7.05 -2.71 -36.47
CA TRP A 93 -5.83 -2.05 -35.99
C TRP A 93 -5.99 -0.53 -35.85
N PRO A 94 -6.51 0.23 -36.85
CA PRO A 94 -6.67 1.68 -36.72
C PRO A 94 -7.56 2.08 -35.54
N GLN A 95 -8.66 1.35 -35.32
CA GLN A 95 -9.58 1.63 -34.21
C GLN A 95 -8.95 1.30 -32.85
N THR A 96 -8.16 0.23 -32.79
CA THR A 96 -7.44 -0.18 -31.57
C THR A 96 -6.36 0.84 -31.21
N PHE A 97 -5.64 1.32 -32.21
CA PHE A 97 -4.61 2.35 -32.03
C PHE A 97 -5.21 3.69 -31.59
N GLU A 98 -6.36 4.08 -32.13
CA GLU A 98 -7.09 5.27 -31.67
C GLU A 98 -7.53 5.16 -30.21
N LYS A 99 -8.04 3.99 -29.78
CA LYS A 99 -8.37 3.75 -28.37
C LYS A 99 -7.15 3.88 -27.46
N PHE A 100 -5.97 3.47 -27.90
CA PHE A 100 -4.72 3.66 -27.17
C PHE A 100 -4.38 5.15 -27.02
N HIS A 101 -4.53 5.95 -28.07
CA HIS A 101 -4.34 7.40 -28.00
C HIS A 101 -5.30 8.06 -27.00
N LEU A 102 -6.58 7.71 -27.02
CA LEU A 102 -7.56 8.22 -26.06
C LEU A 102 -7.19 7.89 -24.60
N GLN A 103 -6.70 6.66 -24.35
CA GLN A 103 -6.22 6.29 -23.00
C GLN A 103 -4.98 7.09 -22.60
N LYS A 104 -4.06 7.33 -23.53
CA LYS A 104 -2.87 8.16 -23.31
C LYS A 104 -3.23 9.59 -22.94
N GLU A 105 -4.23 10.18 -23.59
CA GLU A 105 -4.70 11.54 -23.31
C GLU A 105 -5.22 11.71 -21.88
N MET A 106 -5.89 10.70 -21.31
CA MET A 106 -6.39 10.76 -19.93
C MET A 106 -5.27 11.03 -18.90
N TYR A 107 -4.05 10.56 -19.17
CA TYR A 107 -2.87 10.75 -18.31
C TYR A 107 -1.87 11.76 -18.88
N GLY A 108 -2.16 12.40 -20.01
CA GLY A 108 -1.19 13.11 -20.83
C GLY A 108 -0.42 14.23 -20.09
N SER A 109 -1.04 14.88 -19.10
CA SER A 109 -0.40 15.95 -18.32
C SER A 109 0.73 15.47 -17.39
N THR A 110 0.77 14.18 -17.08
CA THR A 110 1.71 13.61 -16.11
C THR A 110 2.62 12.52 -16.69
N LEU A 111 2.22 11.97 -17.83
CA LEU A 111 2.87 10.84 -18.49
C LEU A 111 4.26 11.18 -19.05
N TYR A 112 5.22 10.30 -18.82
CA TYR A 112 6.59 10.40 -19.34
C TYR A 112 6.74 9.52 -20.58
N ASP A 113 6.22 8.29 -20.54
CA ASP A 113 6.21 7.37 -21.68
C ASP A 113 4.96 6.46 -21.65
N SER A 114 4.62 5.86 -22.79
CA SER A 114 3.53 4.90 -22.96
C SER A 114 3.92 3.76 -23.90
N ARG A 115 3.51 2.53 -23.59
CA ARG A 115 3.70 1.36 -24.46
C ARG A 115 2.40 0.59 -24.67
N LEU A 116 2.20 0.09 -25.89
CA LEU A 116 1.09 -0.76 -26.28
C LEU A 116 1.61 -2.15 -26.67
N PHE A 117 1.11 -3.19 -26.01
CA PHE A 117 1.37 -4.59 -26.34
C PHE A 117 0.15 -5.19 -27.04
N VAL A 118 0.36 -5.65 -28.27
CA VAL A 118 -0.68 -6.13 -29.18
C VAL A 118 -0.48 -7.62 -29.40
N PHE A 119 -1.51 -8.41 -29.11
CA PHE A 119 -1.47 -9.86 -29.27
C PHE A 119 -2.38 -10.30 -30.43
N GLY A 120 -1.90 -11.24 -31.24
CA GLY A 120 -2.66 -11.87 -32.33
C GLY A 120 -2.50 -11.24 -33.73
N LEU A 121 -1.87 -10.06 -33.85
CA LEU A 121 -1.70 -9.38 -35.13
C LEU A 121 -0.39 -9.79 -35.80
N GLN A 122 -0.46 -10.26 -37.05
CA GLN A 122 0.69 -10.65 -37.87
C GLN A 122 0.61 -10.02 -39.27
N GLY A 123 1.74 -9.98 -39.97
CA GLY A 123 1.87 -9.41 -41.32
C GLY A 123 2.48 -8.01 -41.34
N GLU A 124 2.37 -7.31 -42.47
CA GLU A 124 3.09 -6.06 -42.74
C GLU A 124 2.92 -4.98 -41.66
N ILE A 125 1.73 -4.88 -41.05
CA ILE A 125 1.46 -3.90 -39.98
C ILE A 125 2.31 -4.18 -38.73
N ALA A 126 2.52 -5.44 -38.39
CA ALA A 126 3.29 -5.86 -37.22
C ALA A 126 4.81 -5.76 -37.44
N GLU A 127 5.26 -5.81 -38.70
CA GLU A 127 6.67 -5.69 -39.09
C GLU A 127 7.15 -4.23 -39.14
N GLN A 128 6.22 -3.26 -39.16
CA GLN A 128 6.57 -1.84 -39.10
C GLN A 128 7.22 -1.49 -37.75
N PRO A 129 8.43 -0.91 -37.76
CA PRO A 129 9.11 -0.54 -36.51
C PRO A 129 8.36 0.62 -35.84
N ARG A 130 7.87 0.37 -34.63
CA ARG A 130 7.26 1.37 -33.77
C ARG A 130 7.92 1.32 -32.40
N THR A 131 8.25 2.47 -31.85
CA THR A 131 8.89 2.54 -30.53
C THR A 131 7.88 2.28 -29.42
N ASP A 132 6.67 2.80 -29.56
CA ASP A 132 5.61 2.75 -28.55
C ASP A 132 4.71 1.51 -28.66
N VAL A 133 4.89 0.66 -29.68
CA VAL A 133 4.07 -0.54 -29.90
C VAL A 133 4.94 -1.77 -30.04
N ALA A 134 4.57 -2.86 -29.37
CA ALA A 134 5.15 -4.19 -29.57
C ALA A 134 4.06 -5.19 -29.97
N PHE A 135 4.32 -5.94 -31.03
CA PHE A 135 3.42 -6.98 -31.55
C PHE A 135 3.92 -8.37 -31.12
N TYR A 136 2.98 -9.22 -30.72
CA TYR A 136 3.21 -10.60 -30.33
C TYR A 136 2.24 -11.53 -31.07
N PRO A 137 2.71 -12.65 -31.64
CA PRO A 137 1.86 -13.65 -32.28
C PRO A 137 0.75 -14.17 -31.36
N SER A 138 1.09 -14.45 -30.11
CA SER A 138 0.20 -15.00 -29.10
C SER A 138 0.70 -14.63 -27.70
N TYR A 139 -0.14 -14.86 -26.68
CA TYR A 139 0.26 -14.68 -25.29
C TYR A 139 1.31 -15.70 -24.81
N ASP A 140 1.50 -16.80 -25.54
CA ASP A 140 2.53 -17.80 -25.26
C ASP A 140 3.86 -17.42 -25.92
N GLU A 141 3.81 -16.81 -27.10
CA GLU A 141 4.98 -16.37 -27.88
C GLU A 141 5.30 -14.89 -27.62
N CYS A 142 5.66 -14.56 -26.38
CA CYS A 142 5.99 -13.19 -25.99
C CYS A 142 7.23 -13.09 -25.09
N GLU A 143 8.32 -13.76 -25.47
CA GLU A 143 9.57 -13.85 -24.68
C GLU A 143 10.24 -12.50 -24.43
N THR A 144 10.01 -11.49 -25.29
CA THR A 144 10.69 -10.19 -25.18
C THR A 144 9.97 -9.19 -24.26
N VAL A 145 8.84 -9.57 -23.64
CA VAL A 145 8.03 -8.64 -22.81
C VAL A 145 8.88 -7.98 -21.72
N GLU A 146 9.64 -8.75 -20.95
CA GLU A 146 10.46 -8.25 -19.85
C GLU A 146 11.51 -7.25 -20.35
N LYS A 147 12.20 -7.58 -21.45
CA LYS A 147 13.18 -6.69 -22.09
C LYS A 147 12.53 -5.37 -22.57
N ARG A 148 11.34 -5.45 -23.15
CA ARG A 148 10.58 -4.25 -23.57
C ARG A 148 10.18 -3.39 -22.36
N ILE A 149 9.92 -4.01 -21.21
CA ILE A 149 9.65 -3.30 -19.96
C ILE A 149 10.92 -2.66 -19.41
N GLU A 150 12.09 -3.31 -19.48
CA GLU A 150 13.37 -2.70 -19.11
C GLU A 150 13.65 -1.46 -19.96
N ASP A 151 13.52 -1.55 -21.29
CA ASP A 151 13.69 -0.42 -22.22
C ASP A 151 12.70 0.73 -21.91
N PHE A 152 11.48 0.39 -21.52
CA PHE A 152 10.47 1.36 -21.09
C PHE A 152 10.82 2.03 -19.76
N ILE A 153 11.39 1.31 -18.80
CA ILE A 153 11.82 1.90 -17.54
C ILE A 153 13.01 2.84 -17.76
N GLU A 154 13.92 2.48 -18.67
CA GLU A 154 15.02 3.36 -19.09
C GLU A 154 14.51 4.67 -19.72
N SER A 155 13.46 4.63 -20.56
CA SER A 155 12.88 5.86 -21.11
C SER A 155 12.22 6.73 -20.03
N LEU A 156 11.50 6.12 -19.08
CA LEU A 156 10.94 6.83 -17.93
C LEU A 156 12.05 7.54 -17.12
N PHE A 157 13.19 6.88 -16.96
CA PHE A 157 14.33 7.44 -16.24
C PHE A 157 14.91 8.68 -16.91
N ILE A 158 15.09 8.65 -18.23
CA ILE A 158 15.64 9.79 -18.99
C ILE A 158 14.74 11.02 -18.79
N VAL A 159 13.43 10.85 -18.88
CA VAL A 159 12.46 11.94 -18.67
C VAL A 159 12.45 12.41 -17.21
N LEU A 160 12.54 11.49 -16.24
CA LEU A 160 12.65 11.82 -14.82
C LEU A 160 13.89 12.69 -14.55
N GLU A 161 15.05 12.30 -15.06
CA GLU A 161 16.31 13.00 -14.85
C GLU A 161 16.31 14.38 -15.50
N SER A 162 15.77 14.49 -16.73
CA SER A 162 15.57 15.79 -17.39
C SER A 162 14.71 16.72 -16.53
N LYS A 163 13.54 16.24 -16.07
CA LYS A 163 12.63 17.06 -15.24
C LYS A 163 13.24 17.43 -13.89
N ARG A 164 14.03 16.54 -13.29
CA ARG A 164 14.75 16.81 -12.03
C ARG A 164 15.77 17.92 -12.22
N LEU A 165 16.61 17.83 -13.26
CA LEU A 165 17.62 18.83 -13.58
C LEU A 165 16.97 20.20 -13.88
N ASP A 166 15.93 20.23 -14.71
CA ASP A 166 15.20 21.46 -15.05
C ASP A 166 14.66 22.18 -13.81
N ARG A 167 14.14 21.43 -12.83
CA ARG A 167 13.56 21.97 -11.59
C ARG A 167 14.60 22.27 -10.51
N ALA A 168 15.76 21.62 -10.54
CA ALA A 168 16.83 21.85 -9.58
C ALA A 168 17.66 23.10 -9.91
N THR A 169 17.77 23.47 -11.18
CA THR A 169 18.47 24.68 -11.61
C THR A 169 17.59 25.92 -11.38
N ASP A 170 17.98 26.75 -10.41
CA ASP A 170 17.42 28.10 -10.26
C ASP A 170 17.96 28.99 -11.39
N LYS A 171 17.31 28.99 -12.56
CA LYS A 171 17.66 29.91 -13.66
C LYS A 171 17.37 31.33 -13.21
N SER A 172 18.42 32.13 -13.04
CA SER A 172 18.32 33.52 -12.59
C SER A 172 17.42 34.32 -13.52
N GLY A 173 16.23 34.72 -13.06
CA GLY A 173 15.26 35.50 -13.81
C GLY A 173 13.90 34.81 -14.01
N ASP A 174 13.83 33.49 -13.93
CA ASP A 174 12.57 32.75 -14.09
C ASP A 174 11.75 32.75 -12.79
N LYS A 175 10.45 33.08 -12.89
CA LYS A 175 9.53 32.99 -11.75
C LYS A 175 9.26 31.51 -11.45
N ILE A 176 9.68 31.04 -10.26
CA ILE A 176 9.41 29.67 -9.80
C ILE A 176 7.88 29.46 -9.74
N PRO A 177 7.35 28.45 -10.46
CA PRO A 177 5.91 28.20 -10.48
C PRO A 177 5.43 27.74 -9.10
N LEU A 178 4.25 28.23 -8.70
CA LEU A 178 3.61 27.76 -7.48
C LEU A 178 2.96 26.39 -7.74
N LEU A 179 3.48 25.35 -7.09
CA LEU A 179 2.84 24.04 -7.03
C LEU A 179 1.67 24.10 -6.05
N CYS A 180 0.52 23.53 -6.42
CA CYS A 180 -0.72 23.60 -5.63
C CYS A 180 -1.37 22.22 -5.51
N VAL A 181 -1.97 21.94 -4.36
CA VAL A 181 -2.94 20.82 -4.27
C VAL A 181 -4.29 21.22 -4.88
N PRO A 182 -5.16 20.26 -5.24
CA PRO A 182 -6.41 20.56 -5.97
C PRO A 182 -7.33 21.59 -5.29
N PHE A 183 -7.40 21.60 -3.95
CA PHE A 183 -8.29 22.50 -3.23
C PHE A 183 -7.70 23.90 -3.01
N GLU A 184 -6.38 24.09 -3.13
CA GLU A 184 -5.71 25.39 -2.95
C GLU A 184 -5.84 26.29 -4.19
N LYS A 185 -6.18 25.73 -5.37
CA LYS A 185 -6.20 26.49 -6.65
C LYS A 185 -7.06 27.76 -6.59
N LYS A 186 -8.13 27.76 -5.78
CA LYS A 186 -9.03 28.91 -5.62
C LYS A 186 -8.52 29.95 -4.63
N ASP A 187 -7.69 29.54 -3.66
CA ASP A 187 -7.23 30.38 -2.56
C ASP A 187 -6.11 31.35 -2.98
N PHE A 188 -5.56 31.17 -4.19
CA PHE A 188 -4.42 31.94 -4.69
C PHE A 188 -4.74 32.92 -5.82
N VAL A 189 -6.03 33.14 -6.11
CA VAL A 189 -6.48 34.18 -7.04
C VAL A 189 -6.29 35.55 -6.40
N GLY A 190 -5.57 36.45 -7.07
CA GLY A 190 -5.37 37.84 -6.61
C GLY A 190 -4.24 38.05 -5.59
N LEU A 191 -3.38 37.05 -5.37
CA LEU A 191 -2.20 37.20 -4.51
C LEU A 191 -1.11 38.07 -5.15
N ASP A 192 -0.41 38.84 -4.31
CA ASP A 192 0.83 39.51 -4.71
C ASP A 192 1.96 38.49 -4.93
N THR A 193 2.18 38.18 -6.21
CA THR A 193 3.21 37.24 -6.67
C THR A 193 4.65 37.76 -6.51
N ASP A 194 4.82 39.06 -6.24
CA ASP A 194 6.14 39.67 -6.11
C ASP A 194 6.61 39.78 -4.66
N SER A 195 5.71 39.55 -3.69
CA SER A 195 6.03 39.51 -2.27
C SER A 195 7.11 38.50 -1.92
N ARG A 196 8.00 38.86 -0.98
CA ARG A 196 9.05 37.97 -0.46
C ARG A 196 8.47 36.67 0.11
N HIS A 197 7.30 36.76 0.74
CA HIS A 197 6.60 35.61 1.32
C HIS A 197 6.12 34.62 0.24
N TYR A 198 5.54 35.12 -0.85
CA TYR A 198 5.10 34.28 -1.98
C TYR A 198 6.29 33.59 -2.66
N LYS A 199 7.35 34.34 -2.97
CA LYS A 199 8.58 33.79 -3.59
C LYS A 199 9.19 32.67 -2.73
N LYS A 200 9.28 32.88 -1.41
CA LYS A 200 9.80 31.89 -0.48
C LYS A 200 8.91 30.64 -0.38
N ARG A 201 7.59 30.79 -0.47
CA ARG A 201 6.64 29.68 -0.58
C ARG A 201 6.89 28.86 -1.85
N CYS A 202 6.95 29.49 -3.01
CA CYS A 202 7.23 28.81 -4.28
C CYS A 202 8.55 28.03 -4.21
N GLN A 203 9.60 28.67 -3.67
CA GLN A 203 10.90 28.03 -3.48
C GLN A 203 10.82 26.81 -2.55
N GLY A 204 10.15 26.93 -1.40
CA GLY A 204 9.98 25.82 -0.46
C GLY A 204 9.23 24.63 -1.07
N ARG A 205 8.12 24.88 -1.77
CA ARG A 205 7.35 23.84 -2.46
C ARG A 205 8.15 23.18 -3.59
N MET A 206 8.91 23.97 -4.35
CA MET A 206 9.79 23.45 -5.40
C MET A 206 10.92 22.59 -4.83
N ARG A 207 11.60 23.03 -3.74
CA ARG A 207 12.63 22.22 -3.08
C ARG A 207 12.09 20.90 -2.58
N LYS A 208 10.89 20.88 -2.01
CA LYS A 208 10.19 19.64 -1.62
C LYS A 208 10.02 18.71 -2.83
N HIS A 209 9.51 19.25 -3.94
CA HIS A 209 9.25 18.49 -5.15
C HIS A 209 10.52 17.94 -5.80
N VAL A 210 11.60 18.74 -5.85
CA VAL A 210 12.92 18.27 -6.31
C VAL A 210 13.44 17.15 -5.40
N GLY A 211 13.22 17.26 -4.09
CA GLY A 211 13.52 16.18 -3.13
C GLY A 211 12.81 14.87 -3.49
N ASP A 212 11.52 14.92 -3.84
CA ASP A 212 10.80 13.73 -4.27
C ASP A 212 11.36 13.13 -5.58
N LEU A 213 11.68 13.98 -6.58
CA LEU A 213 12.27 13.53 -7.84
C LEU A 213 13.67 12.90 -7.63
N CYS A 214 14.48 13.49 -6.74
CA CYS A 214 15.77 12.91 -6.35
C CYS A 214 15.58 11.53 -5.72
N LEU A 215 14.59 11.37 -4.84
CA LEU A 215 14.31 10.09 -4.20
C LEU A 215 13.86 9.04 -5.23
N GLN A 216 12.96 9.39 -6.15
CA GLN A 216 12.53 8.51 -7.25
C GLN A 216 13.66 8.17 -8.23
N ALA A 217 14.64 9.06 -8.40
CA ALA A 217 15.82 8.83 -9.22
C ALA A 217 16.92 8.02 -8.49
N GLY A 218 16.68 7.55 -7.26
CA GLY A 218 17.65 6.79 -6.48
C GLY A 218 18.77 7.63 -5.85
N MET A 219 18.59 8.95 -5.76
CA MET A 219 19.56 9.91 -5.18
C MET A 219 19.19 10.25 -3.74
N LEU A 220 19.40 9.29 -2.84
CA LEU A 220 18.97 9.39 -1.45
C LEU A 220 19.58 10.59 -0.71
N GLN A 221 20.89 10.83 -0.83
CA GLN A 221 21.55 11.95 -0.13
C GLN A 221 21.00 13.31 -0.57
N ASP A 222 20.86 13.51 -1.87
CA ASP A 222 20.34 14.75 -2.45
C ASP A 222 18.87 14.99 -2.04
N SER A 223 18.07 13.91 -1.98
CA SER A 223 16.69 14.00 -1.49
C SER A 223 16.62 14.52 -0.05
N LEU A 224 17.46 14.00 0.85
CA LEU A 224 17.52 14.43 2.25
C LEU A 224 17.87 15.92 2.36
N VAL A 225 18.88 16.39 1.61
CA VAL A 225 19.28 17.80 1.58
C VAL A 225 18.11 18.69 1.14
N HIS A 226 17.44 18.33 0.04
CA HIS A 226 16.31 19.11 -0.47
C HIS A 226 15.11 19.13 0.48
N TYR A 227 14.83 18.03 1.18
CA TYR A 227 13.77 18.00 2.19
C TYR A 227 14.07 18.92 3.37
N HIS A 228 15.30 18.92 3.90
CA HIS A 228 15.68 19.86 4.97
C HIS A 228 15.56 21.32 4.53
N MET A 229 16.05 21.66 3.34
CA MET A 229 15.87 23.02 2.78
C MET A 229 14.39 23.39 2.65
N ALA A 230 13.55 22.46 2.18
CA ALA A 230 12.12 22.70 2.06
C ALA A 230 11.46 22.93 3.43
N VAL A 231 11.82 22.14 4.45
CA VAL A 231 11.32 22.29 5.83
C VAL A 231 11.64 23.68 6.37
N GLU A 232 12.87 24.17 6.22
CA GLU A 232 13.26 25.51 6.69
C GLU A 232 12.49 26.63 5.98
N LEU A 233 12.40 26.55 4.65
CA LEU A 233 11.70 27.55 3.84
C LEU A 233 10.20 27.59 4.16
N LEU A 234 9.53 26.44 4.16
CA LEU A 234 8.09 26.33 4.37
C LEU A 234 7.67 26.67 5.79
N ARG A 235 8.49 26.30 6.79
CA ARG A 235 8.25 26.68 8.19
C ARG A 235 8.25 28.18 8.38
N SER A 236 9.18 28.90 7.73
CA SER A 236 9.28 30.35 7.86
C SER A 236 8.11 31.15 7.24
N VAL A 237 7.31 30.51 6.38
CA VAL A 237 6.13 31.11 5.73
C VAL A 237 4.81 30.46 6.18
N ASN A 238 4.86 29.64 7.24
CA ASN A 238 3.72 28.92 7.81
C ASN A 238 2.90 28.12 6.78
N ASP A 239 3.55 27.54 5.76
CA ASP A 239 2.90 26.68 4.78
C ASP A 239 2.79 25.25 5.33
N PHE A 240 1.88 25.05 6.29
CA PHE A 240 1.82 23.82 7.09
C PHE A 240 1.54 22.57 6.26
N LEU A 241 0.69 22.66 5.22
CA LEU A 241 0.36 21.50 4.38
C LEU A 241 1.61 20.95 3.67
N TRP A 242 2.37 21.83 3.02
CA TRP A 242 3.59 21.46 2.30
C TRP A 242 4.75 21.17 3.24
N LEU A 243 4.80 21.83 4.41
CA LEU A 243 5.74 21.50 5.47
C LEU A 243 5.53 20.06 5.96
N GLY A 244 4.28 19.65 6.18
CA GLY A 244 3.94 18.26 6.51
C GLY A 244 4.43 17.28 5.44
N ALA A 245 4.27 17.63 4.15
CA ALA A 245 4.76 16.80 3.05
C ALA A 245 6.29 16.73 2.93
N ALA A 246 6.99 17.82 3.24
CA ALA A 246 8.46 17.80 3.29
C ALA A 246 8.96 16.92 4.45
N LEU A 247 8.31 16.98 5.61
CA LEU A 247 8.60 16.11 6.75
C LEU A 247 8.27 14.64 6.44
N GLU A 248 7.13 14.34 5.80
CA GLU A 248 6.78 12.99 5.37
C GLU A 248 7.81 12.41 4.39
N GLY A 249 8.27 13.23 3.42
CA GLY A 249 9.32 12.86 2.48
C GLY A 249 10.66 12.58 3.17
N LEU A 250 11.05 13.45 4.11
CA LEU A 250 12.25 13.26 4.94
C LEU A 250 12.20 11.97 5.77
N CYS A 251 11.06 11.69 6.41
CA CYS A 251 10.83 10.43 7.10
C CYS A 251 10.95 9.25 6.15
N SER A 252 10.31 9.32 4.98
CA SER A 252 10.29 8.22 4.02
C SER A 252 11.69 7.90 3.47
N ALA A 253 12.48 8.92 3.12
CA ALA A 253 13.87 8.78 2.75
C ALA A 253 14.72 8.15 3.88
N SER A 254 14.51 8.60 5.12
CA SER A 254 15.23 8.04 6.28
C SER A 254 14.82 6.59 6.59
N VAL A 255 13.55 6.23 6.37
CA VAL A 255 13.05 4.86 6.50
C VAL A 255 13.67 3.94 5.45
N ILE A 256 13.74 4.39 4.19
CA ILE A 256 14.39 3.64 3.10
C ILE A 256 15.86 3.34 3.44
N TYR A 257 16.55 4.30 4.06
CA TYR A 257 17.94 4.14 4.51
C TYR A 257 18.09 3.10 5.64
N HIS A 258 17.31 3.25 6.72
CA HIS A 258 17.46 2.40 7.92
C HIS A 258 16.84 1.01 7.77
N TYR A 259 15.81 0.88 6.93
CA TYR A 259 15.02 -0.35 6.78
C TYR A 259 14.94 -0.78 5.31
N PRO A 260 16.06 -1.16 4.67
CA PRO A 260 16.09 -1.52 3.25
C PRO A 260 15.23 -2.75 2.92
N GLY A 261 14.89 -3.59 3.91
CA GLY A 261 13.94 -4.70 3.77
C GLY A 261 12.47 -4.28 3.63
N GLY A 262 12.18 -2.99 3.81
CA GLY A 262 10.87 -2.38 3.64
C GLY A 262 9.92 -2.56 4.84
N THR A 263 8.88 -1.73 4.86
CA THR A 263 7.86 -1.65 5.92
C THR A 263 6.55 -2.37 5.57
N GLY A 264 6.41 -2.81 4.32
CA GLY A 264 5.22 -3.48 3.77
C GLY A 264 4.94 -4.89 4.29
N GLY A 265 5.84 -5.51 5.06
CA GLY A 265 5.67 -6.87 5.60
C GLY A 265 5.87 -7.99 4.56
N LYS A 266 5.87 -9.26 5.00
CA LYS A 266 6.20 -10.45 4.16
C LYS A 266 5.29 -10.66 2.95
N VAL A 267 4.07 -10.10 2.94
CA VAL A 267 3.12 -10.21 1.82
C VAL A 267 3.55 -9.36 0.61
N GLY A 268 4.51 -8.45 0.80
CA GLY A 268 5.12 -7.63 -0.27
C GLY A 268 6.63 -7.78 -0.34
N SER A 269 7.19 -8.92 0.07
CA SER A 269 8.63 -9.18 -0.08
C SER A 269 8.97 -9.21 -1.56
N ARG A 270 9.36 -8.04 -2.11
CA ARG A 270 10.15 -7.94 -3.32
C ARG A 270 11.41 -8.74 -3.03
N ARG A 271 11.49 -9.95 -3.59
CA ARG A 271 12.69 -10.79 -3.47
C ARG A 271 13.85 -10.01 -4.07
N ALA A 272 14.72 -9.48 -3.22
CA ALA A 272 16.09 -9.19 -3.60
C ALA A 272 16.77 -10.55 -3.86
N GLN A 273 16.69 -11.04 -5.10
CA GLN A 273 17.55 -12.11 -5.59
C GLN A 273 18.64 -11.47 -6.45
N GLY A 274 19.90 -11.75 -6.10
CA GLY A 274 21.04 -11.53 -6.98
C GLY A 274 22.06 -10.51 -6.47
N GLY A 275 22.96 -10.96 -5.59
CA GLY A 275 24.09 -10.16 -5.12
C GLY A 275 24.92 -10.89 -4.07
N SER A 276 25.33 -12.14 -4.35
CA SER A 276 26.32 -12.83 -3.53
C SER A 276 27.68 -12.14 -3.72
N LEU A 277 28.04 -11.22 -2.83
CA LEU A 277 29.43 -10.81 -2.70
C LEU A 277 30.16 -11.86 -1.86
N SER A 278 30.97 -12.64 -2.57
CA SER A 278 31.88 -13.63 -2.00
C SER A 278 32.86 -12.93 -1.06
N ALA A 279 32.91 -13.41 0.19
CA ALA A 279 33.85 -12.97 1.19
C ALA A 279 35.13 -13.79 1.05
N GLU A 280 36.12 -13.29 0.30
CA GLU A 280 37.50 -13.77 0.38
C GLU A 280 38.46 -12.81 -0.34
N ALA A 281 39.22 -12.04 0.43
CA ALA A 281 40.61 -11.68 0.12
C ALA A 281 41.19 -10.88 1.29
N GLY A 282 41.99 -11.57 2.11
CA GLY A 282 42.75 -10.97 3.18
C GLY A 282 43.88 -10.07 2.68
N ASN A 283 44.12 -9.02 3.46
CA ASN A 283 45.43 -8.51 3.86
C ASN A 283 46.52 -8.32 2.76
N ARG A 284 46.81 -7.06 2.42
CA ARG A 284 48.19 -6.52 2.36
C ARG A 284 48.18 -4.99 2.15
N HIS A 285 48.81 -4.30 3.10
CA HIS A 285 49.25 -2.91 3.03
C HIS A 285 50.39 -2.71 2.02
N ARG A 286 50.35 -1.63 1.21
CA ARG A 286 51.28 -0.47 1.32
C ARG A 286 50.99 0.60 0.23
N PRO A 287 51.42 1.86 0.47
CA PRO A 287 50.91 3.05 -0.21
C PRO A 287 51.78 3.52 -1.39
N GLY A 288 51.15 4.22 -2.35
CA GLY A 288 51.81 4.93 -3.43
C GLY A 288 50.92 6.09 -3.91
N LYS A 289 51.51 7.28 -3.97
CA LYS A 289 50.91 8.60 -4.18
C LYS A 289 50.58 8.90 -5.65
N ASP A 290 49.75 9.94 -5.78
CA ASP A 290 49.57 10.88 -6.91
C ASP A 290 48.51 10.57 -7.99
N GLY A 291 47.49 11.44 -8.07
CA GLY A 291 46.57 11.46 -9.21
C GLY A 291 45.22 12.18 -9.06
N ILE A 292 45.20 13.44 -8.62
CA ILE A 292 44.19 14.47 -8.99
C ILE A 292 42.73 14.25 -8.50
N SER A 293 42.44 14.72 -7.29
CA SER A 293 41.08 15.03 -6.82
C SER A 293 40.81 16.52 -7.05
N PHE A 294 39.86 16.85 -7.92
CA PHE A 294 39.36 18.22 -8.05
C PHE A 294 38.47 18.57 -6.86
N LEU A 295 38.93 19.58 -6.14
CA LEU A 295 38.30 20.24 -5.00
C LEU A 295 37.05 21.01 -5.44
N PHE A 296 35.97 20.94 -4.66
CA PHE A 296 35.08 22.08 -4.49
C PHE A 296 34.93 22.36 -2.99
N CYS A 297 35.49 23.50 -2.57
CA CYS A 297 35.36 24.12 -1.23
C CYS A 297 33.87 24.28 -0.84
N ALA A 298 33.40 24.01 0.37
CA ALA A 298 33.84 24.47 1.71
C ALA A 298 33.61 25.97 1.98
N LEU A 299 32.47 26.29 2.60
CA LEU A 299 32.19 27.38 3.57
C LEU A 299 30.95 26.89 4.36
N THR A 300 30.85 26.82 5.69
CA THR A 300 31.47 27.59 6.78
C THR A 300 31.70 26.73 8.04
N SER A 301 32.65 27.18 8.86
CA SER A 301 33.19 26.58 10.07
C SER A 301 32.27 26.65 11.31
N ASN A 302 32.26 25.59 12.13
CA ASN A 302 32.69 25.64 13.54
C ASN A 302 32.70 24.24 14.19
N GLY A 303 33.81 23.91 14.87
CA GLY A 303 33.89 22.89 15.92
C GLY A 303 34.24 21.47 15.50
N ILE A 304 35.54 21.16 15.39
CA ILE A 304 36.04 19.78 15.29
C ILE A 304 36.01 19.17 16.70
N ASN A 305 35.11 18.22 16.96
CA ASN A 305 35.29 17.25 18.04
C ASN A 305 35.73 15.92 17.44
N ALA A 306 36.81 15.38 18.01
CA ALA A 306 37.46 14.15 17.60
C ALA A 306 36.69 12.91 18.10
N ASP A 307 35.58 12.58 17.44
CA ASP A 307 34.88 11.29 17.57
C ASP A 307 34.45 10.74 16.18
N THR A 308 35.17 11.15 15.13
CA THR A 308 34.76 10.97 13.73
C THR A 308 35.09 9.59 13.11
N SER A 309 35.43 8.58 13.91
CA SER A 309 35.64 7.22 13.38
C SER A 309 34.35 6.39 13.24
N ALA A 310 33.22 6.86 13.81
CA ALA A 310 31.91 6.20 13.70
C ALA A 310 30.95 6.87 12.67
N GLU A 311 31.33 8.02 12.09
CA GLU A 311 30.45 8.82 11.22
C GLU A 311 30.66 8.62 9.72
N ILE A 312 31.67 7.83 9.31
CA ILE A 312 32.07 7.70 7.89
C ILE A 312 31.04 6.89 7.05
N GLY A 313 30.01 6.31 7.67
CA GLY A 313 28.97 5.53 7.00
C GLY A 313 27.54 6.08 7.11
N ARG A 314 27.27 7.17 7.84
CA ARG A 314 25.92 7.72 7.94
C ARG A 314 25.59 8.54 6.69
N ALA A 315 24.46 8.24 6.06
CA ALA A 315 23.77 9.20 5.21
C ALA A 315 23.71 10.56 5.92
N LYS A 316 24.46 11.55 5.43
CA LYS A 316 24.46 12.89 6.02
C LYS A 316 23.03 13.42 5.97
N ASN A 317 22.57 14.06 7.04
CA ASN A 317 21.21 14.60 7.18
C ASN A 317 20.06 13.56 7.27
N CYS A 318 20.35 12.26 7.39
CA CYS A 318 19.33 11.25 7.67
C CYS A 318 18.82 11.37 9.11
N LEU A 319 17.50 11.24 9.31
CA LEU A 319 16.92 11.18 10.65
C LEU A 319 17.33 9.90 11.37
N SER A 320 17.45 9.95 12.71
CA SER A 320 17.57 8.74 13.51
C SER A 320 16.24 7.95 13.53
N PRO A 321 16.25 6.65 13.84
CA PRO A 321 15.03 5.86 14.02
C PRO A 321 13.97 6.49 14.94
N GLU A 322 14.41 7.18 15.99
CA GLU A 322 13.52 7.85 16.95
C GLU A 322 12.94 9.13 16.37
N ASP A 323 13.79 9.97 15.76
CA ASP A 323 13.37 11.24 15.14
C ASP A 323 12.35 11.04 14.02
N ILE A 324 12.42 9.92 13.28
CA ILE A 324 11.45 9.58 12.22
C ILE A 324 10.02 9.63 12.76
N ILE A 325 9.80 9.09 13.96
CA ILE A 325 8.46 9.02 14.55
C ILE A 325 7.99 10.41 14.98
N ASP A 326 8.88 11.22 15.57
CA ASP A 326 8.54 12.58 15.99
C ASP A 326 8.23 13.48 14.79
N LYS A 327 8.97 13.33 13.69
CA LYS A 327 8.69 14.03 12.43
C LYS A 327 7.39 13.55 11.77
N TYR A 328 7.04 12.26 11.87
CA TYR A 328 5.71 11.81 11.46
C TYR A 328 4.59 12.42 12.32
N LYS A 329 4.74 12.48 13.66
CA LYS A 329 3.78 13.16 14.55
C LYS A 329 3.57 14.62 14.14
N GLU A 330 4.66 15.33 13.84
CA GLU A 330 4.64 16.70 13.37
C GLU A 330 3.90 16.84 12.02
N ALA A 331 4.23 15.98 11.05
CA ALA A 331 3.58 15.97 9.73
C ALA A 331 2.07 15.70 9.82
N ILE A 332 1.67 14.69 10.60
CA ILE A 332 0.27 14.31 10.82
C ILE A 332 -0.50 15.46 11.49
N SER A 333 0.11 16.10 12.50
CA SER A 333 -0.49 17.28 13.14
C SER A 333 -0.73 18.42 12.14
N TYR A 334 0.18 18.64 11.19
CA TYR A 334 -0.02 19.64 10.14
C TYR A 334 -1.12 19.24 9.14
N TYR A 335 -1.23 17.97 8.76
CA TYR A 335 -2.32 17.51 7.90
C TYR A 335 -3.68 17.67 8.56
N GLY A 336 -3.79 17.37 9.86
CA GLY A 336 -5.03 17.50 10.63
C GLY A 336 -5.59 18.93 10.69
N LYS A 337 -4.79 19.96 10.35
CA LYS A 337 -5.26 21.35 10.21
C LYS A 337 -6.18 21.56 9.00
N TYR A 338 -6.15 20.65 8.01
CA TYR A 338 -6.84 20.82 6.73
C TYR A 338 -7.96 19.79 6.56
N LYS A 339 -9.22 20.25 6.52
CA LYS A 339 -10.40 19.39 6.36
C LYS A 339 -10.38 18.50 5.10
N ASN A 340 -9.65 18.89 4.07
CA ASN A 340 -9.54 18.18 2.79
C ASN A 340 -8.28 17.30 2.68
N ALA A 341 -7.46 17.20 3.73
CA ALA A 341 -6.23 16.40 3.77
C ALA A 341 -6.35 15.12 4.63
N GLY A 342 -7.56 14.76 5.09
CA GLY A 342 -7.76 13.59 5.95
C GLY A 342 -7.28 12.26 5.35
N VAL A 343 -7.29 12.11 4.02
CA VAL A 343 -6.72 10.93 3.36
C VAL A 343 -5.20 10.88 3.56
N ILE A 344 -4.51 12.00 3.31
CA ILE A 344 -3.06 12.13 3.49
C ILE A 344 -2.67 11.91 4.96
N GLU A 345 -3.44 12.49 5.88
CA GLU A 345 -3.27 12.33 7.33
C GLU A 345 -3.34 10.86 7.73
N LEU A 346 -4.36 10.13 7.25
CA LEU A 346 -4.54 8.71 7.52
C LEU A 346 -3.39 7.87 6.97
N GLU A 347 -2.97 8.13 5.73
CA GLU A 347 -1.89 7.38 5.10
C GLU A 347 -0.55 7.63 5.80
N ALA A 348 -0.28 8.86 6.23
CA ALA A 348 0.90 9.18 7.05
C ALA A 348 0.86 8.43 8.40
N CYS A 349 -0.31 8.36 9.06
CA CYS A 349 -0.51 7.52 10.25
C CYS A 349 -0.22 6.04 9.97
N VAL A 350 -0.71 5.49 8.87
CA VAL A 350 -0.47 4.08 8.49
C VAL A 350 1.02 3.82 8.26
N LYS A 351 1.73 4.72 7.56
CA LYS A 351 3.20 4.63 7.36
C LYS A 351 3.94 4.65 8.70
N ALA A 352 3.61 5.59 9.59
CA ALA A 352 4.22 5.69 10.91
C ALA A 352 4.02 4.42 11.74
N VAL A 353 2.82 3.84 11.72
CA VAL A 353 2.52 2.57 12.41
C VAL A 353 3.36 1.42 11.86
N ARG A 354 3.55 1.34 10.54
CA ARG A 354 4.40 0.29 9.93
C ARG A 354 5.87 0.43 10.35
N VAL A 355 6.38 1.66 10.46
CA VAL A 355 7.73 1.92 11.00
C VAL A 355 7.81 1.49 12.47
N LEU A 356 6.84 1.88 13.31
CA LEU A 356 6.79 1.49 14.72
C LEU A 356 6.71 -0.03 14.92
N ALA A 357 6.01 -0.74 14.03
CA ALA A 357 5.93 -2.20 14.05
C ALA A 357 7.32 -2.84 13.85
N ILE A 358 8.14 -2.33 12.93
CA ILE A 358 9.51 -2.81 12.71
C ILE A 358 10.41 -2.46 13.90
N GLN A 359 10.23 -1.26 14.46
CA GLN A 359 10.93 -0.82 15.67
C GLN A 359 10.48 -1.57 16.94
N LYS A 360 9.48 -2.46 16.84
CA LYS A 360 8.87 -3.20 17.97
C LYS A 360 8.28 -2.29 19.06
N ARG A 361 7.83 -1.09 18.71
CA ARG A 361 7.20 -0.10 19.61
C ARG A 361 5.68 -0.20 19.56
N SER A 362 5.13 -1.36 19.95
CA SER A 362 3.70 -1.68 19.78
C SER A 362 2.74 -0.75 20.54
N MET A 363 3.15 -0.22 21.70
CA MET A 363 2.30 0.68 22.50
C MET A 363 2.05 2.02 21.78
N GLU A 364 3.10 2.67 21.31
CA GLU A 364 3.00 3.90 20.54
C GLU A 364 2.28 3.67 19.21
N ALA A 365 2.55 2.54 18.54
CA ALA A 365 1.82 2.17 17.32
C ALA A 365 0.30 2.08 17.57
N SER A 366 -0.10 1.53 18.73
CA SER A 366 -1.50 1.46 19.12
C SER A 366 -2.12 2.83 19.43
N GLU A 367 -1.34 3.84 19.80
CA GLU A 367 -1.83 5.21 20.00
C GLU A 367 -2.13 5.88 18.66
N PHE A 368 -1.22 5.76 17.69
CA PHE A 368 -1.46 6.21 16.31
C PHE A 368 -2.71 5.57 15.71
N LEU A 369 -2.89 4.26 15.89
CA LEU A 369 -4.07 3.56 15.37
C LEU A 369 -5.37 4.01 16.04
N GLN A 370 -5.35 4.39 17.32
CA GLN A 370 -6.54 4.94 18.00
C GLN A 370 -6.91 6.30 17.40
N ASN A 371 -5.93 7.18 17.20
CA ASN A 371 -6.15 8.48 16.57
C ASN A 371 -6.63 8.34 15.11
N ALA A 372 -6.09 7.36 14.37
CA ALA A 372 -6.44 7.09 12.98
C ALA A 372 -7.92 6.70 12.78
N VAL A 373 -8.60 6.15 13.79
CA VAL A 373 -10.04 5.85 13.74
C VAL A 373 -10.89 7.12 13.68
N TYR A 374 -10.44 8.20 14.33
CA TYR A 374 -11.17 9.47 14.41
C TYR A 374 -10.92 10.41 13.22
N ILE A 375 -9.93 10.10 12.36
CA ILE A 375 -9.67 10.88 11.15
C ILE A 375 -10.93 10.86 10.27
N ASN A 376 -11.45 12.05 9.98
CA ASN A 376 -12.69 12.22 9.24
C ASN A 376 -12.44 12.11 7.74
N LEU A 377 -12.70 10.92 7.21
CA LEU A 377 -12.79 10.67 5.77
C LEU A 377 -14.26 10.90 5.39
N ARG A 378 -14.57 12.09 4.90
CA ARG A 378 -15.95 12.49 4.57
C ARG A 378 -16.56 11.53 3.55
N GLN A 379 -17.73 10.97 3.89
CA GLN A 379 -18.56 10.10 3.04
C GLN A 379 -17.77 8.93 2.43
N LEU A 380 -17.43 7.94 3.26
CA LEU A 380 -16.92 6.67 2.78
C LEU A 380 -18.06 5.79 2.26
N SER A 381 -17.84 5.11 1.13
CA SER A 381 -18.68 4.00 0.71
C SER A 381 -18.61 2.84 1.72
N GLU A 382 -19.53 1.89 1.61
CA GLU A 382 -19.54 0.71 2.48
C GLU A 382 -18.29 -0.16 2.25
N GLU A 383 -17.84 -0.28 1.00
CA GLU A 383 -16.61 -0.97 0.61
C GLU A 383 -15.37 -0.31 1.21
N GLU A 384 -15.30 1.02 1.18
CA GLU A 384 -14.19 1.78 1.76
C GLU A 384 -14.14 1.64 3.29
N LYS A 385 -15.30 1.55 3.96
CA LYS A 385 -15.38 1.25 5.40
C LYS A 385 -14.83 -0.16 5.69
N ILE A 386 -15.21 -1.16 4.88
CA ILE A 386 -14.70 -2.54 5.00
C ILE A 386 -13.18 -2.54 4.86
N GLN A 387 -12.64 -1.86 3.84
CA GLN A 387 -11.19 -1.76 3.63
C GLN A 387 -10.49 -1.07 4.80
N ARG A 388 -11.02 0.05 5.29
CA ARG A 388 -10.47 0.79 6.44
C ARG A 388 -10.34 -0.11 7.66
N TYR A 389 -11.40 -0.83 8.03
CA TYR A 389 -11.38 -1.71 9.19
C TYR A 389 -10.51 -2.95 8.99
N SER A 390 -10.45 -3.49 7.76
CA SER A 390 -9.56 -4.61 7.43
C SER A 390 -8.08 -4.22 7.60
N ILE A 391 -7.71 -3.00 7.19
CA ILE A 391 -6.34 -2.50 7.33
C ILE A 391 -6.00 -2.19 8.79
N LEU A 392 -6.93 -1.60 9.55
CA LEU A 392 -6.73 -1.43 11.00
C LEU A 392 -6.51 -2.78 11.69
N SER A 393 -7.29 -3.81 11.31
CA SER A 393 -7.09 -5.18 11.81
C SER A 393 -5.69 -5.71 11.49
N GLU A 394 -5.25 -5.59 10.24
CA GLU A 394 -3.93 -6.05 9.82
C GLU A 394 -2.80 -5.32 10.56
N LEU A 395 -2.91 -4.00 10.76
CA LEU A 395 -1.93 -3.22 11.49
C LEU A 395 -1.87 -3.61 12.97
N TYR A 396 -3.02 -3.85 13.62
CA TYR A 396 -3.07 -4.36 14.99
C TYR A 396 -2.47 -5.78 15.09
N GLU A 397 -2.67 -6.61 14.08
CA GLU A 397 -2.07 -7.96 14.04
C GLU A 397 -0.56 -7.89 13.91
N ARG A 398 -0.05 -7.02 13.03
CA ARG A 398 1.39 -6.79 12.83
C ARG A 398 2.11 -6.32 14.10
N ILE A 399 1.46 -5.54 14.96
CA ILE A 399 2.04 -5.08 16.24
C ILE A 399 1.81 -6.07 17.40
N GLY A 400 1.17 -7.22 17.15
CA GLY A 400 0.92 -8.29 18.12
C GLY A 400 -0.34 -8.13 18.96
N PHE A 401 -1.23 -7.19 18.63
CA PHE A 401 -2.44 -6.89 19.39
C PHE A 401 -3.64 -7.67 18.83
N HIS A 402 -3.58 -9.01 18.93
CA HIS A 402 -4.53 -9.93 18.28
C HIS A 402 -6.00 -9.68 18.64
N ARG A 403 -6.32 -9.30 19.88
CA ARG A 403 -7.70 -8.99 20.28
C ARG A 403 -8.25 -7.74 19.60
N LYS A 404 -7.43 -6.68 19.49
CA LYS A 404 -7.82 -5.45 18.78
C LYS A 404 -7.92 -5.73 17.28
N SER A 405 -7.00 -6.54 16.73
CA SER A 405 -7.09 -7.00 15.35
C SER A 405 -8.42 -7.71 15.07
N ALA A 406 -8.77 -8.72 15.88
CA ALA A 406 -10.03 -9.46 15.76
C ALA A 406 -11.25 -8.56 15.89
N PHE A 407 -11.21 -7.55 16.78
CA PHE A 407 -12.27 -6.55 16.91
C PHE A 407 -12.51 -5.77 15.61
N PHE A 408 -11.47 -5.21 15.01
CA PHE A 408 -11.62 -4.46 13.75
C PHE A 408 -11.99 -5.39 12.58
N LYS A 409 -11.47 -6.62 12.53
CA LYS A 409 -11.85 -7.62 11.52
C LYS A 409 -13.33 -8.00 11.63
N ARG A 410 -13.83 -8.15 12.86
CA ARG A 410 -15.25 -8.40 13.12
C ARG A 410 -16.11 -7.22 12.68
N ILE A 411 -15.69 -5.98 12.92
CA ILE A 411 -16.42 -4.80 12.39
C ILE A 411 -16.44 -4.82 10.86
N ALA A 412 -15.31 -5.10 10.20
CA ALA A 412 -15.26 -5.25 8.75
C ALA A 412 -16.23 -6.35 8.26
N ALA A 413 -16.28 -7.49 8.95
CA ALA A 413 -17.20 -8.58 8.65
C ALA A 413 -18.68 -8.14 8.73
N MET A 414 -19.05 -7.42 9.80
CA MET A 414 -20.41 -6.90 9.96
C MET A 414 -20.76 -5.87 8.87
N GLN A 415 -19.78 -5.08 8.42
CA GLN A 415 -19.98 -4.09 7.36
C GLN A 415 -20.26 -4.74 6.00
N CYS A 416 -19.71 -5.93 5.72
CA CYS A 416 -20.08 -6.71 4.53
C CYS A 416 -21.58 -7.06 4.46
N ALA A 417 -22.25 -7.03 5.61
CA ALA A 417 -23.65 -7.37 5.77
C ALA A 417 -24.51 -6.17 6.21
N ALA A 418 -24.05 -4.94 5.96
CA ALA A 418 -24.75 -3.73 6.36
C ALA A 418 -26.14 -3.63 5.69
N PRO A 419 -27.18 -3.15 6.39
CA PRO A 419 -28.54 -3.03 5.83
C PRO A 419 -28.65 -2.08 4.63
N SER A 420 -27.69 -1.18 4.47
CA SER A 420 -27.54 -0.25 3.35
C SER A 420 -27.18 -0.93 2.02
N ILE A 421 -26.63 -2.15 2.06
CA ILE A 421 -26.17 -2.87 0.87
C ILE A 421 -27.34 -3.68 0.30
N PRO A 422 -27.75 -3.47 -0.98
CA PRO A 422 -28.86 -4.20 -1.59
C PRO A 422 -28.66 -5.72 -1.60
N GLU A 423 -27.43 -6.17 -1.84
CA GLU A 423 -27.02 -7.58 -1.82
C GLU A 423 -25.90 -7.81 -0.81
N PRO A 424 -26.23 -8.12 0.46
CA PRO A 424 -25.21 -8.23 1.50
C PRO A 424 -24.30 -9.44 1.28
N GLY A 425 -22.99 -9.23 1.40
CA GLY A 425 -21.95 -10.22 1.19
C GLY A 425 -21.79 -11.21 2.35
N TRP A 426 -22.83 -11.99 2.67
CA TRP A 426 -22.84 -12.91 3.82
C TRP A 426 -21.71 -13.95 3.80
N ARG A 427 -21.28 -14.39 2.62
CA ARG A 427 -20.12 -15.30 2.47
C ARG A 427 -18.82 -14.65 2.94
N ALA A 428 -18.59 -13.38 2.57
CA ALA A 428 -17.43 -12.62 3.01
C ALA A 428 -17.50 -12.30 4.51
N CYS A 429 -18.70 -11.92 5.01
CA CYS A 429 -18.96 -11.75 6.45
C CYS A 429 -18.56 -13.00 7.24
N TYR A 430 -19.10 -14.16 6.86
CA TYR A 430 -18.81 -15.43 7.52
C TYR A 430 -17.31 -15.78 7.51
N LYS A 431 -16.65 -15.62 6.35
CA LYS A 431 -15.20 -15.84 6.24
C LYS A 431 -14.41 -14.95 7.19
N LEU A 432 -14.68 -13.64 7.20
CA LEU A 432 -13.98 -12.69 8.07
C LEU A 432 -14.24 -12.99 9.56
N LEU A 433 -15.45 -13.43 9.94
CA LEU A 433 -15.75 -13.85 11.31
C LEU A 433 -14.90 -15.06 11.73
N LEU A 434 -14.72 -16.06 10.87
CA LEU A 434 -13.85 -17.21 11.15
C LEU A 434 -12.41 -16.80 11.40
N GLU A 435 -11.89 -15.83 10.65
CA GLU A 435 -10.53 -15.30 10.86
C GLU A 435 -10.37 -14.56 12.20
N THR A 436 -11.46 -14.17 12.87
CA THR A 436 -11.38 -13.48 14.18
C THR A 436 -11.25 -14.45 15.36
N LEU A 437 -11.55 -15.73 15.17
CA LEU A 437 -11.61 -16.74 16.23
C LEU A 437 -10.31 -16.82 17.05
N PRO A 438 -9.10 -16.90 16.44
CA PRO A 438 -7.85 -17.00 17.20
C PRO A 438 -7.60 -15.78 18.09
N GLY A 439 -7.98 -14.58 17.64
CA GLY A 439 -7.80 -13.34 18.40
C GLY A 439 -8.70 -13.24 19.64
N TYR A 440 -9.73 -14.07 19.73
CA TYR A 440 -10.56 -14.26 20.93
C TYR A 440 -10.26 -15.56 21.67
N SER A 441 -9.18 -16.26 21.32
CA SER A 441 -8.82 -17.56 21.89
C SER A 441 -9.92 -18.62 21.72
N LEU A 442 -10.61 -18.59 20.58
CA LEU A 442 -11.64 -19.56 20.20
C LEU A 442 -11.10 -20.41 19.05
N SER A 443 -11.25 -21.73 19.16
CA SER A 443 -11.10 -22.65 18.04
C SER A 443 -12.46 -23.33 17.79
N LEU A 444 -12.65 -23.88 16.60
CA LEU A 444 -13.84 -24.67 16.28
C LEU A 444 -13.59 -26.19 16.42
N ASP A 445 -12.55 -26.59 17.15
CA ASP A 445 -12.30 -27.99 17.51
C ASP A 445 -12.83 -28.28 18.93
N PRO A 446 -13.85 -29.14 19.09
CA PRO A 446 -14.37 -29.51 20.41
C PRO A 446 -13.31 -30.09 21.34
N LYS A 447 -12.24 -30.69 20.81
CA LYS A 447 -11.16 -31.28 21.60
C LYS A 447 -10.40 -30.24 22.41
N ASP A 448 -10.27 -29.01 21.91
CA ASP A 448 -9.55 -27.93 22.59
C ASP A 448 -10.26 -27.49 23.89
N PHE A 449 -11.54 -27.86 24.04
CA PHE A 449 -12.39 -27.52 25.20
C PHE A 449 -12.56 -28.69 26.18
N SER A 450 -11.92 -29.84 25.92
CA SER A 450 -12.24 -31.10 26.61
C SER A 450 -11.45 -31.35 27.90
N LYS A 451 -10.42 -30.55 28.25
CA LYS A 451 -9.48 -30.88 29.35
C LYS A 451 -8.90 -29.71 30.17
N GLY A 452 -9.65 -28.63 30.44
CA GLY A 452 -9.13 -27.58 31.33
C GLY A 452 -10.03 -26.37 31.56
N THR A 453 -9.52 -25.38 32.29
CA THR A 453 -10.15 -24.07 32.52
C THR A 453 -10.38 -23.36 31.19
N HIS A 454 -11.59 -22.84 30.98
CA HIS A 454 -11.97 -22.08 29.78
C HIS A 454 -10.98 -20.94 29.50
N ARG A 455 -10.51 -20.83 28.25
CA ARG A 455 -9.60 -19.76 27.81
C ARG A 455 -10.36 -18.69 27.03
N GLY A 456 -10.03 -17.42 27.31
CA GLY A 456 -10.64 -16.27 26.65
C GLY A 456 -11.91 -15.77 27.34
N TRP A 457 -12.72 -14.98 26.62
CA TRP A 457 -13.88 -14.29 27.17
C TRP A 457 -15.17 -14.92 26.66
N ALA A 458 -15.80 -15.77 27.48
CA ALA A 458 -16.98 -16.54 27.11
C ALA A 458 -18.09 -15.68 26.48
N ALA A 459 -18.40 -14.51 27.06
CA ALA A 459 -19.41 -13.60 26.49
C ALA A 459 -19.10 -13.15 25.05
N VAL A 460 -17.83 -12.88 24.72
CA VAL A 460 -17.42 -12.48 23.36
C VAL A 460 -17.44 -13.69 22.42
N GLN A 461 -16.98 -14.84 22.89
CA GLN A 461 -16.93 -16.07 22.10
C GLN A 461 -18.33 -16.58 21.78
N MET A 462 -19.25 -16.59 22.75
CA MET A 462 -20.67 -16.91 22.54
C MET A 462 -21.29 -15.97 21.50
N ARG A 463 -21.08 -14.66 21.64
CA ARG A 463 -21.57 -13.68 20.68
C ARG A 463 -21.05 -13.96 19.26
N LEU A 464 -19.77 -14.27 19.12
CA LEU A 464 -19.17 -14.61 17.84
C LEU A 464 -19.73 -15.91 17.25
N LEU A 465 -19.98 -16.93 18.07
CA LEU A 465 -20.62 -18.18 17.64
C LEU A 465 -22.07 -17.92 17.17
N HIS A 466 -22.83 -17.10 17.88
CA HIS A 466 -24.17 -16.67 17.44
C HIS A 466 -24.12 -15.90 16.10
N GLU A 467 -23.11 -15.06 15.91
CA GLU A 467 -22.90 -14.34 14.64
C GLU A 467 -22.54 -15.28 13.49
N LEU A 468 -21.73 -16.32 13.74
CA LEU A 468 -21.44 -17.38 12.76
C LEU A 468 -22.71 -18.17 12.40
N VAL A 469 -23.56 -18.52 13.37
CA VAL A 469 -24.86 -19.16 13.12
C VAL A 469 -25.75 -18.25 12.27
N TYR A 470 -25.82 -16.96 12.62
CA TYR A 470 -26.63 -16.00 11.90
C TYR A 470 -26.16 -15.82 10.45
N ALA A 471 -24.86 -15.65 10.22
CA ALA A 471 -24.29 -15.54 8.89
C ALA A 471 -24.51 -16.82 8.07
N SER A 472 -24.34 -18.00 8.68
CA SER A 472 -24.61 -19.31 8.04
C SER A 472 -26.06 -19.44 7.59
N ARG A 473 -27.01 -18.97 8.41
CA ARG A 473 -28.44 -18.93 8.07
C ARG A 473 -28.69 -18.03 6.86
N ARG A 474 -28.11 -16.83 6.85
CA ARG A 474 -28.27 -15.86 5.75
C ARG A 474 -27.62 -16.33 4.44
N MET A 475 -26.58 -17.15 4.53
CA MET A 475 -25.99 -17.85 3.39
C MET A 475 -26.84 -19.02 2.86
N GLY A 476 -27.90 -19.42 3.58
CA GLY A 476 -28.74 -20.57 3.21
C GLY A 476 -28.05 -21.92 3.43
N ASN A 477 -27.05 -22.01 4.33
CA ASN A 477 -26.34 -23.26 4.59
C ASN A 477 -26.75 -23.86 5.95
N PRO A 478 -27.77 -24.74 6.00
CA PRO A 478 -28.27 -25.30 7.24
C PRO A 478 -27.27 -26.23 7.93
N ALA A 479 -26.38 -26.90 7.19
CA ALA A 479 -25.36 -27.78 7.76
C ALA A 479 -24.37 -27.00 8.65
N LEU A 480 -23.99 -25.78 8.24
CA LEU A 480 -23.16 -24.89 9.05
C LEU A 480 -23.91 -24.38 10.30
N CYS A 481 -25.20 -24.05 10.18
CA CYS A 481 -26.03 -23.70 11.34
C CYS A 481 -26.04 -24.82 12.38
N VAL A 482 -26.32 -26.05 11.96
CA VAL A 482 -26.31 -27.24 12.82
C VAL A 482 -24.93 -27.40 13.46
N ARG A 483 -23.85 -27.30 12.68
CA ARG A 483 -22.48 -27.46 13.18
C ARG A 483 -22.12 -26.44 14.27
N HIS A 484 -22.42 -25.15 14.05
CA HIS A 484 -22.10 -24.10 15.01
C HIS A 484 -23.00 -24.12 16.25
N LEU A 485 -24.29 -24.44 16.10
CA LEU A 485 -25.21 -24.61 17.23
C LEU A 485 -24.82 -25.82 18.08
N SER A 486 -24.48 -26.95 17.45
CA SER A 486 -23.94 -28.12 18.16
C SER A 486 -22.64 -27.77 18.88
N PHE A 487 -21.74 -27.03 18.22
CA PHE A 487 -20.49 -26.58 18.84
C PHE A 487 -20.76 -25.72 20.08
N LEU A 488 -21.65 -24.72 19.96
CA LEU A 488 -22.03 -23.82 21.05
C LEU A 488 -22.58 -24.60 22.26
N LEU A 489 -23.50 -25.54 22.05
CA LEU A 489 -24.03 -26.38 23.13
C LEU A 489 -22.96 -27.30 23.73
N GLN A 490 -22.04 -27.83 22.94
CA GLN A 490 -20.99 -28.72 23.45
C GLN A 490 -19.91 -27.99 24.25
N THR A 491 -19.53 -26.78 23.83
CA THR A 491 -18.36 -26.08 24.40
C THR A 491 -18.73 -24.96 25.37
N MET A 492 -19.89 -24.32 25.21
CA MET A 492 -20.31 -23.13 25.97
C MET A 492 -21.53 -23.35 26.88
N LEU A 493 -21.98 -24.59 27.08
CA LEU A 493 -23.20 -24.89 27.86
C LEU A 493 -23.25 -24.22 29.23
N ASP A 494 -22.12 -24.22 29.94
CA ASP A 494 -21.97 -23.69 31.30
C ASP A 494 -22.08 -22.15 31.35
N PHE A 495 -21.92 -21.48 30.21
CA PHE A 495 -21.98 -20.02 30.09
C PHE A 495 -23.32 -19.50 29.55
N LEU A 496 -24.15 -20.38 28.99
CA LEU A 496 -25.48 -20.02 28.49
C LEU A 496 -26.47 -19.88 29.65
N SER A 497 -27.32 -18.86 29.59
CA SER A 497 -28.50 -18.76 30.46
C SER A 497 -29.53 -19.84 30.10
N ASP A 498 -30.45 -20.13 31.01
CA ASP A 498 -31.49 -21.14 30.76
C ASP A 498 -32.43 -20.77 29.60
N GLN A 499 -32.62 -19.48 29.35
CA GLN A 499 -33.35 -19.01 28.17
C GLN A 499 -32.55 -19.26 26.88
N GLU A 500 -31.26 -18.89 26.85
CA GLU A 500 -30.41 -19.11 25.68
C GLU A 500 -30.25 -20.61 25.37
N LYS A 501 -30.16 -21.48 26.40
CA LYS A 501 -30.15 -22.93 26.21
C LYS A 501 -31.42 -23.41 25.49
N LYS A 502 -32.59 -22.90 25.88
CA LYS A 502 -33.87 -23.23 25.20
C LYS A 502 -33.86 -22.74 23.76
N ASP A 503 -33.48 -21.48 23.52
CA ASP A 503 -33.49 -20.87 22.19
C ASP A 503 -32.52 -21.56 21.21
N VAL A 504 -31.32 -21.90 21.69
CA VAL A 504 -30.30 -22.63 20.92
C VAL A 504 -30.75 -24.05 20.61
N THR A 505 -31.35 -24.75 21.57
CA THR A 505 -31.83 -26.12 21.39
C THR A 505 -33.02 -26.16 20.42
N GLN A 506 -33.99 -25.25 20.55
CA GLN A 506 -35.12 -25.15 19.64
C GLN A 506 -34.68 -24.78 18.22
N SER A 507 -33.70 -23.89 18.09
CA SER A 507 -33.10 -23.56 16.80
C SER A 507 -32.42 -24.79 16.18
N LEU A 508 -31.66 -25.53 16.96
CA LEU A 508 -30.98 -26.75 16.51
C LEU A 508 -31.97 -27.81 16.05
N GLU A 509 -33.06 -28.04 16.80
CA GLU A 509 -34.16 -28.93 16.41
C GLU A 509 -34.76 -28.52 15.06
N SER A 510 -35.05 -27.23 14.88
CA SER A 510 -35.61 -26.72 13.61
C SER A 510 -34.68 -26.93 12.41
N TYR A 511 -33.35 -26.74 12.57
CA TYR A 511 -32.40 -26.97 11.49
C TYR A 511 -32.11 -28.44 11.23
N THR A 512 -32.04 -29.27 12.28
CA THR A 512 -31.81 -30.71 12.15
C THR A 512 -32.97 -31.43 11.49
N ALA A 513 -34.20 -30.93 11.66
CA ALA A 513 -35.37 -31.39 10.90
C ALA A 513 -35.23 -31.18 9.38
N LYS A 514 -34.44 -30.18 8.94
CA LYS A 514 -34.19 -29.88 7.51
C LYS A 514 -32.92 -30.53 6.98
N CYS A 515 -31.89 -30.62 7.82
CA CYS A 515 -30.57 -31.13 7.47
C CYS A 515 -30.02 -31.89 8.68
N PRO A 516 -30.00 -33.23 8.64
CA PRO A 516 -29.47 -34.03 9.74
C PRO A 516 -28.04 -33.64 10.09
N GLY A 517 -27.70 -33.72 11.38
CA GLY A 517 -26.31 -33.56 11.81
C GLY A 517 -25.41 -34.62 11.17
N THR A 518 -24.18 -34.24 10.83
CA THR A 518 -23.17 -35.15 10.27
C THR A 518 -21.94 -35.24 11.18
N MET A 519 -21.42 -36.46 11.31
CA MET A 519 -20.15 -36.77 11.98
C MET A 519 -18.93 -36.65 11.06
N GLU A 520 -19.12 -36.19 9.81
CA GLU A 520 -18.05 -35.92 8.87
C GLU A 520 -17.51 -34.49 9.00
N PHE A 521 -16.33 -34.24 8.43
CA PHE A 521 -15.80 -32.89 8.32
C PHE A 521 -16.62 -32.08 7.32
N ILE A 522 -16.96 -30.83 7.68
CA ILE A 522 -17.50 -29.89 6.69
C ILE A 522 -16.32 -29.12 6.12
N THR A 523 -16.05 -29.32 4.84
CA THR A 523 -14.98 -28.61 4.13
C THR A 523 -15.56 -27.36 3.48
N LEU A 524 -15.03 -26.19 3.85
CA LEU A 524 -15.40 -24.92 3.24
C LEU A 524 -14.67 -24.72 1.90
N PRO A 525 -15.15 -23.82 1.02
CA PRO A 525 -14.53 -23.57 -0.29
C PRO A 525 -13.06 -23.12 -0.25
N ASP A 526 -12.61 -22.56 0.88
CA ASP A 526 -11.22 -22.14 1.12
C ASP A 526 -10.33 -23.26 1.69
N GLY A 527 -10.88 -24.47 1.83
CA GLY A 527 -10.18 -25.65 2.36
C GLY A 527 -10.23 -25.78 3.88
N LEU A 528 -10.82 -24.84 4.61
CA LEU A 528 -10.98 -24.96 6.06
C LEU A 528 -11.93 -26.11 6.40
N LYS A 529 -11.50 -27.01 7.29
CA LYS A 529 -12.29 -28.16 7.73
C LYS A 529 -12.85 -27.94 9.12
N LEU A 530 -14.17 -27.97 9.24
CA LEU A 530 -14.85 -27.95 10.53
C LEU A 530 -14.99 -29.39 11.04
N PRO A 531 -14.48 -29.72 12.25
CA PRO A 531 -14.59 -31.06 12.81
C PRO A 531 -16.00 -31.36 13.31
N PRO A 532 -16.38 -32.64 13.40
CA PRO A 532 -17.67 -33.06 13.96
C PRO A 532 -17.76 -32.77 15.47
N VAL A 533 -18.98 -32.61 15.97
CA VAL A 533 -19.26 -32.26 17.37
C VAL A 533 -19.97 -33.44 18.06
N PRO A 534 -19.29 -34.19 18.95
CA PRO A 534 -19.79 -35.47 19.45
C PRO A 534 -20.76 -35.40 20.66
N PHE A 535 -21.20 -34.21 21.09
CA PHE A 535 -22.08 -34.00 22.26
C PHE A 535 -21.70 -34.76 23.55
N THR A 536 -20.41 -34.89 23.85
CA THR A 536 -19.95 -35.65 25.03
C THR A 536 -20.24 -35.02 26.38
N LYS A 537 -20.64 -33.74 26.45
CA LYS A 537 -20.98 -33.05 27.71
C LYS A 537 -22.45 -33.17 28.11
N LEU A 538 -23.32 -33.59 27.19
CA LEU A 538 -24.74 -33.71 27.47
C LEU A 538 -25.05 -35.09 28.08
N PRO A 539 -25.95 -35.15 29.07
CA PRO A 539 -26.34 -36.43 29.66
C PRO A 539 -27.02 -37.31 28.61
N ILE A 540 -26.60 -38.57 28.54
CA ILE A 540 -27.24 -39.57 27.68
C ILE A 540 -28.54 -39.98 28.36
N VAL A 541 -29.68 -39.62 27.78
CA VAL A 541 -30.98 -40.18 28.16
C VAL A 541 -31.05 -41.57 27.53
N ARG A 542 -30.94 -42.61 28.35
CA ARG A 542 -31.11 -44.01 27.93
C ARG A 542 -32.56 -44.44 28.03
#